data_AF-A0A2R9SW03-F1
#
_entry.id   AF-A0A2R9SW03-F1
#
_cell.length_a   1.000
_cell.length_b   1.000
_cell.length_c   1.000
_cell.angle_alpha   90.00
_cell.angle_beta   90.00
_cell.angle_gamma   90.00
#
_symmetry.space_group_name_H-M   'P 1'
#
loop_
_entity.id
_entity.type
_entity.pdbx_description
1 polymer ?
#
loop_
_entity_poly.entity_id
_entity_poly.type
_entity_poly.pdbx_seq_one_letter_code
_entity_poly.pdbx_strand_id
1 'polypeptide(L)'
;MIHLYLDDWRPNPKGFALARNGEECLLMLRECEVDVLSLDFELGHDQMNGGDVVAAMIAEKLQAKEIYLHTSSPSGRRKMYELLYAHMPEGVQVHNGPMPESVMREVAQGTR
;
A
#
# COMPACT_ATOMS: atom_id res chain seq x y z
N MET A 1 -14.59 5.79 -1.42
CA MET A 1 -13.61 4.87 -0.84
C MET A 1 -12.99 4.05 -1.95
N ILE A 2 -11.67 3.91 -1.97
CA ILE A 2 -10.96 3.14 -3.00
C ILE A 2 -10.12 2.04 -2.37
N HIS A 3 -9.74 1.05 -3.17
CA HIS A 3 -8.66 0.11 -2.86
C HIS A 3 -7.45 0.48 -3.74
N LEU A 4 -6.29 0.68 -3.14
CA LEU A 4 -5.10 1.21 -3.79
C LEU A 4 -4.00 0.14 -3.87
N TYR A 5 -3.46 -0.05 -5.07
CA TYR A 5 -2.37 -0.96 -5.35
C TYR A 5 -1.19 -0.15 -5.89
N LEU A 6 -0.07 -0.10 -5.15
CA LEU A 6 1.16 0.57 -5.57
C LEU A 6 2.12 -0.47 -6.15
N ASP A 7 2.29 -0.45 -7.47
CA ASP A 7 3.22 -1.34 -8.17
C ASP A 7 3.57 -0.78 -9.57
N ASP A 8 4.86 -0.76 -9.89
CA ASP A 8 5.39 -0.25 -11.16
C ASP A 8 5.39 -1.32 -12.27
N TRP A 9 5.31 -2.60 -11.91
CA TRP A 9 5.53 -3.73 -12.82
C TRP A 9 4.34 -4.69 -12.93
N ARG A 10 3.76 -5.12 -11.80
CA ARG A 10 2.71 -6.14 -11.76
C ARG A 10 1.39 -5.61 -12.35
N PRO A 11 0.56 -6.52 -12.89
CA PRO A 11 -0.79 -6.16 -13.34
C PRO A 11 -1.65 -5.65 -12.18
N ASN A 12 -2.49 -4.65 -12.46
CA ASN A 12 -3.45 -4.16 -11.49
C ASN A 12 -4.51 -5.22 -11.16
N PRO A 13 -4.70 -5.60 -9.88
CA PRO A 13 -5.80 -6.47 -9.49
C PRO A 13 -7.16 -5.80 -9.77
N LYS A 14 -8.15 -6.59 -10.19
CA LYS A 14 -9.49 -6.06 -10.49
C LYS A 14 -10.10 -5.41 -9.25
N GLY A 15 -10.67 -4.21 -9.42
CA GLY A 15 -11.30 -3.45 -8.33
C GLY A 15 -10.35 -2.51 -7.59
N PHE A 16 -9.05 -2.55 -7.90
CA PHE A 16 -8.07 -1.61 -7.36
C PHE A 16 -7.83 -0.43 -8.30
N ALA A 17 -7.62 0.75 -7.71
CA ALA A 17 -6.90 1.85 -8.33
C ALA A 17 -5.39 1.55 -8.26
N LEU A 18 -4.67 1.92 -9.31
CA LEU A 18 -3.27 1.60 -9.48
C LEU A 18 -2.44 2.87 -9.44
N ALA A 19 -1.50 2.94 -8.50
CA ALA A 19 -0.44 3.93 -8.51
C ALA A 19 0.82 3.27 -9.09
N ARG A 20 1.42 3.88 -10.11
CA ARG A 20 2.62 3.36 -10.77
C ARG A 20 3.92 3.80 -10.13
N ASN A 21 3.88 4.79 -9.25
CA ASN A 21 5.03 5.29 -8.50
C ASN A 21 4.58 5.85 -7.15
N GLY A 22 5.55 6.19 -6.31
CA GLY A 22 5.30 6.72 -4.97
C GLY A 22 4.53 8.05 -4.96
N GLU A 23 4.76 8.94 -5.92
CA GLU A 23 4.09 10.24 -5.99
C GLU A 23 2.59 10.08 -6.27
N GLU A 24 2.22 9.23 -7.24
CA GLU A 24 0.83 8.88 -7.53
C GLU A 24 0.14 8.23 -6.32
N CYS A 25 0.84 7.35 -5.61
CA CYS A 25 0.30 6.71 -4.40
C CYS A 25 -0.02 7.75 -3.32
N LEU A 26 0.92 8.64 -3.04
CA LEU A 26 0.74 9.70 -2.05
C LEU A 26 -0.35 10.69 -2.47
N LEU A 27 -0.45 11.03 -3.75
CA LEU A 27 -1.54 11.86 -4.27
C LEU A 27 -2.90 11.20 -4.00
N MET A 28 -3.05 9.90 -4.32
CA MET A 28 -4.32 9.20 -4.08
C MET A 28 -4.65 9.10 -2.58
N LEU A 29 -3.64 8.91 -1.71
CA LEU A 29 -3.83 8.90 -0.26
C LEU A 29 -4.25 10.26 0.32
N ARG A 30 -3.85 11.37 -0.32
CA ARG A 30 -4.28 12.73 0.08
C ARG A 30 -5.70 13.04 -0.37
N GLU A 31 -6.07 12.58 -1.55
CA GLU A 31 -7.34 12.97 -2.20
C GLU A 31 -8.49 11.98 -1.96
N CYS A 32 -8.19 10.76 -1.54
CA CYS A 32 -9.19 9.70 -1.40
C CYS A 32 -9.12 9.01 -0.03
N GLU A 33 -10.29 8.60 0.48
CA GLU A 33 -10.34 7.62 1.58
C GLU A 33 -10.01 6.23 1.04
N VAL A 34 -8.92 5.64 1.54
CA VAL A 34 -8.42 4.33 1.11
C VAL A 34 -8.81 3.26 2.12
N ASP A 35 -9.53 2.24 1.67
CA ASP A 35 -9.86 1.07 2.50
C ASP A 35 -8.67 0.11 2.57
N VAL A 36 -8.30 -0.45 1.42
CA VAL A 36 -7.15 -1.38 1.31
C VAL A 36 -6.03 -0.69 0.58
N LEU A 37 -4.83 -0.70 1.16
CA LEU A 37 -3.59 -0.28 0.52
C LEU A 37 -2.64 -1.47 0.43
N SER A 38 -2.16 -1.79 -0.76
CA SER A 38 -1.15 -2.82 -0.96
C SER A 38 0.12 -2.17 -1.55
N LEU A 39 1.25 -2.34 -0.87
CA LEU A 39 2.52 -1.67 -1.18
C LEU A 39 3.58 -2.63 -1.74
N ASP A 40 4.17 -2.28 -2.88
CA ASP A 40 5.48 -2.80 -3.28
C ASP A 40 6.60 -1.87 -2.79
N PHE A 41 7.75 -2.46 -2.50
CA PHE A 41 8.96 -1.74 -2.12
C PHE A 41 9.76 -1.30 -3.35
N GLU A 42 9.87 -2.16 -4.36
CA GLU A 42 10.75 -1.95 -5.51
C GLU A 42 9.96 -1.22 -6.61
N LEU A 43 10.24 0.06 -6.82
CA LEU A 43 9.46 0.94 -7.73
C LEU A 43 10.33 1.57 -8.84
N GLY A 44 11.40 0.88 -9.22
CA GLY A 44 12.35 1.35 -10.22
C GLY A 44 13.49 2.23 -9.69
N HIS A 45 14.42 2.57 -10.59
CA HIS A 45 15.61 3.38 -10.30
C HIS A 45 15.26 4.88 -10.24
N ASP A 46 15.90 5.64 -9.35
CA ASP A 46 15.65 7.08 -9.09
C ASP A 46 14.20 7.44 -8.76
N GLN A 47 13.41 6.46 -8.30
CA GLN A 47 12.05 6.68 -7.80
C GLN A 47 12.01 6.50 -6.28
N MET A 48 10.99 7.08 -5.64
CA MET A 48 10.66 6.74 -4.27
C MET A 48 10.43 5.22 -4.18
N ASN A 49 11.11 4.55 -3.25
CA ASN A 49 10.77 3.16 -2.91
C ASN A 49 9.57 3.12 -1.97
N GLY A 50 8.98 1.93 -1.77
CA GLY A 50 7.83 1.79 -0.85
C GLY A 50 8.12 2.23 0.59
N GLY A 51 9.38 2.15 1.04
CA GLY A 51 9.79 2.69 2.33
C GLY A 51 9.75 4.22 2.41
N ASP A 52 10.08 4.90 1.31
CA ASP A 52 9.97 6.36 1.22
C ASP A 52 8.50 6.80 1.21
N VAL A 53 7.63 6.03 0.54
CA VAL A 53 6.18 6.23 0.58
C VAL A 53 5.65 6.08 2.01
N VAL A 54 6.03 5.02 2.73
CA VAL A 54 5.64 4.83 4.13
C VAL A 54 6.15 5.98 5.02
N ALA A 55 7.38 6.45 4.82
CA ALA A 55 7.92 7.57 5.57
C ALA A 55 7.12 8.87 5.32
N ALA A 56 6.75 9.14 4.07
CA ALA A 56 5.91 10.28 3.71
C ALA A 56 4.49 10.15 4.29
N MET A 57 3.89 8.95 4.25
CA MET A 57 2.60 8.68 4.90
C MET A 57 2.62 9.05 6.38
N ILE A 58 3.67 8.65 7.11
CA ILE A 58 3.83 8.97 8.53
C ILE A 58 3.98 10.48 8.74
N ALA A 59 4.83 11.14 7.94
CA ALA A 59 5.09 12.57 8.06
C ALA A 59 3.83 13.43 7.82
N GLU A 60 2.99 13.00 6.89
CA GLU A 60 1.78 13.70 6.48
C GLU A 60 0.51 13.19 7.18
N LYS A 61 0.64 12.15 8.03
CA LYS A 61 -0.49 11.46 8.70
C LYS A 61 -1.51 10.87 7.72
N LEU A 62 -1.03 10.40 6.57
CA LEU A 62 -1.83 9.66 5.59
C LEU A 62 -1.95 8.19 6.01
N GLN A 63 -3.13 7.61 5.80
CA GLN A 63 -3.41 6.24 6.21
C GLN A 63 -4.47 5.59 5.32
N ALA A 64 -4.42 4.27 5.27
CA ALA A 64 -5.52 3.42 4.81
C ALA A 64 -6.09 2.64 6.00
N LYS A 65 -7.28 2.05 5.87
CA LYS A 65 -7.86 1.22 6.93
C LYS A 65 -7.09 -0.09 7.13
N GLU A 66 -6.61 -0.68 6.04
CA GLU A 66 -5.91 -1.96 6.02
C GLU A 66 -4.75 -1.93 5.02
N ILE A 67 -3.55 -2.31 5.47
CA ILE A 67 -2.30 -2.19 4.72
C ILE A 67 -1.63 -3.56 4.56
N TYR A 68 -1.28 -3.91 3.32
CA TYR A 68 -0.59 -5.13 2.91
C TYR A 68 0.73 -4.83 2.20
N LEU A 69 1.66 -5.77 2.25
CA LEU A 69 3.01 -5.63 1.67
C LEU A 69 3.28 -6.75 0.66
N HIS A 70 3.15 -6.45 -0.63
CA HIS A 70 3.24 -7.43 -1.73
C HIS A 70 4.59 -7.42 -2.45
N THR A 71 5.65 -7.09 -1.71
CA THR A 71 7.00 -6.96 -2.29
C THR A 71 7.79 -8.27 -2.31
N SER A 72 8.63 -8.42 -3.34
CA SER A 72 9.67 -9.45 -3.46
C SER A 72 10.85 -9.24 -2.52
N SER A 73 11.11 -7.99 -2.08
CA SER A 73 12.25 -7.65 -1.23
C SER A 73 11.97 -7.96 0.25
N PRO A 74 12.62 -8.98 0.87
CA PRO A 74 12.35 -9.30 2.28
C PRO A 74 12.83 -8.20 3.24
N SER A 75 13.95 -7.55 2.93
CA SER A 75 14.46 -6.41 3.70
C SER A 75 13.57 -5.19 3.54
N GLY A 76 13.10 -4.91 2.32
CA GLY A 76 12.15 -3.84 2.03
C GLY A 76 10.83 -4.04 2.77
N ARG A 77 10.28 -5.25 2.73
CA ARG A 77 9.06 -5.62 3.48
C ARG A 77 9.24 -5.39 4.98
N ARG A 78 10.35 -5.87 5.54
CA ARG A 78 10.65 -5.70 6.97
C ARG A 78 10.72 -4.22 7.35
N LYS A 79 11.44 -3.41 6.58
CA LYS A 79 11.57 -1.96 6.79
C LYS A 79 10.20 -1.26 6.79
N MET A 80 9.36 -1.53 5.78
CA MET A 80 8.02 -0.96 5.70
C MET A 80 7.15 -1.39 6.88
N TYR A 81 7.15 -2.69 7.20
CA TYR A 81 6.33 -3.23 8.28
C TYR A 81 6.72 -2.64 9.64
N GLU A 82 8.02 -2.57 9.96
CA GLU A 82 8.51 -2.00 11.23
C GLU A 82 8.12 -0.51 11.36
N LEU A 83 8.24 0.28 10.28
CA LEU A 83 7.83 1.68 10.27
C LEU A 83 6.32 1.84 10.46
N LEU A 84 5.52 1.09 9.71
CA LEU A 84 4.05 1.13 9.80
C LEU A 84 3.58 0.70 11.19
N TYR A 85 4.09 -0.42 11.71
CA TYR A 85 3.71 -0.94 13.02
C TYR A 85 4.02 0.04 14.16
N ALA A 86 5.13 0.77 14.07
CA ALA A 86 5.53 1.72 15.11
C ALA A 86 4.75 3.04 15.09
N HIS A 87 4.15 3.44 13.96
CA HIS A 87 3.62 4.79 13.77
C HIS A 87 2.15 4.87 13.35
N MET A 88 1.58 3.78 12.79
CA MET A 88 0.17 3.76 12.43
C MET A 88 -0.70 3.71 13.69
N PRO A 89 -1.84 4.42 13.72
CA PRO A 89 -2.73 4.42 14.88
C PRO A 89 -3.42 3.06 15.06
N GLU A 90 -3.92 2.78 16.27
CA GLU A 90 -4.51 1.48 16.65
C GLU A 90 -5.65 0.99 15.74
N GLY A 91 -6.35 1.90 15.05
CA GLY A 91 -7.43 1.56 14.12
C GLY A 91 -6.98 1.07 12.74
N VAL A 92 -5.68 1.14 12.43
CA VAL A 92 -5.13 0.73 11.13
C VAL A 92 -4.58 -0.68 11.22
N GLN A 93 -5.09 -1.57 10.39
CA GLN A 93 -4.61 -2.95 10.30
C GLN A 93 -3.39 -3.03 9.38
N VAL A 94 -2.27 -3.57 9.87
CA VAL A 94 -1.03 -3.71 9.08
C VAL A 94 -0.61 -5.17 9.02
N HIS A 95 -0.48 -5.70 7.80
CA HIS A 95 -0.12 -7.09 7.52
C HIS A 95 1.29 -7.20 6.97
N ASN A 96 2.11 -8.09 7.53
CA ASN A 96 3.47 -8.37 7.07
C ASN A 96 3.49 -9.37 5.89
N GLY A 97 2.73 -9.09 4.83
CA GLY A 97 2.61 -9.97 3.68
C GLY A 97 1.61 -9.48 2.64
N PRO A 98 1.52 -10.17 1.49
CA PRO A 98 0.58 -9.82 0.43
C PRO A 98 -0.87 -10.06 0.88
N MET A 99 -1.81 -9.46 0.15
CA MET A 99 -3.23 -9.71 0.33
C MET A 99 -3.56 -11.19 0.14
N PRO A 100 -4.35 -11.80 1.05
CA PRO A 100 -4.93 -13.11 0.82
C PRO A 100 -5.85 -13.11 -0.41
N GLU A 101 -6.04 -14.28 -1.04
CA GLU A 101 -6.94 -14.42 -2.18
C GLU A 101 -8.39 -14.03 -1.88
N SER A 102 -8.85 -14.22 -0.64
CA SER A 102 -10.19 -13.80 -0.22
C SER A 102 -10.38 -12.30 -0.37
N VAL A 103 -9.42 -11.50 0.10
CA VAL A 103 -9.45 -10.03 -0.01
C VAL A 103 -9.45 -9.60 -1.47
N MET A 104 -8.58 -10.18 -2.30
CA MET A 104 -8.56 -9.89 -3.74
C MET A 104 -9.89 -10.22 -4.42
N ARG A 105 -10.53 -11.32 -4.03
CA ARG A 105 -11.83 -11.74 -4.58
C ARG A 105 -12.95 -10.81 -4.15
N GLU A 106 -13.00 -10.43 -2.88
CA GLU A 106 -14.03 -9.53 -2.32
C GLU A 106 -13.97 -8.16 -3.01
N VAL A 107 -12.77 -7.59 -3.15
CA VAL A 107 -12.56 -6.32 -3.88
C VAL A 107 -12.97 -6.46 -5.34
N ALA A 108 -12.59 -7.56 -6.02
CA ALA A 108 -12.94 -7.77 -7.42
C ALA A 108 -14.45 -7.95 -7.67
N GLN A 109 -15.21 -8.35 -6.65
CA GLN A 109 -16.67 -8.53 -6.67
C GLN A 109 -17.42 -7.29 -6.16
N GLY A 110 -16.73 -6.30 -5.59
CA GLY A 110 -17.34 -5.12 -4.98
C GLY A 110 -18.13 -5.44 -3.71
N THR A 111 -17.77 -6.51 -2.99
CA THR A 111 -18.39 -6.89 -1.71
C THR A 111 -17.63 -6.34 -0.51
N ARG A 112 -16.68 -5.45 -0.77
CA ARG A 112 -15.84 -4.75 0.20
C ARG A 112 -16.00 -3.25 0.01
#